data_AF-A0A948DM51-F1
#
_entry.id   AF-A0A948DM51-F1
#
_cell.length_a   1.000
_cell.length_b   1.000
_cell.length_c   1.000
_cell.angle_alpha   90.00
_cell.angle_beta   90.00
_cell.angle_gamma   90.00
#
_symmetry.space_group_name_H-M   'P 1'
#
loop_
_entity.id
_entity.type
_entity.pdbx_description
1 polymer ?
#
loop_
_entity_poly.entity_id
_entity_poly.type
_entity_poly.pdbx_seq_one_letter_code
_entity_poly.pdbx_strand_id
1 'polypeptide(L)'
;GGDKAPRCDACKGLLKPATISFGQSMPAEETQAAYEHSAACDLFIVIGSSLVVQPAAQMPVIAKQNGAKLVIINRDETLCDQIADYVLNAQAGPTMATVMDQVKRGLANS
;
A
#
# COMPACT_ATOMS: atom_id res chain seq x y z
N GLY A 1 -29.60 10.25 9.51
CA GLY A 1 -30.43 9.44 8.60
C GLY A 1 -29.55 8.32 8.10
N GLY A 2 -29.87 7.07 8.45
CA GLY A 2 -29.10 5.91 8.01
C GLY A 2 -29.60 5.46 6.65
N ASP A 3 -28.76 5.52 5.63
CA ASP A 3 -29.06 4.91 4.33
C ASP A 3 -29.35 3.43 4.51
N LYS A 4 -30.46 2.97 3.93
CA LYS A 4 -30.84 1.55 3.95
C LYS A 4 -29.77 0.77 3.19
N ALA A 5 -29.13 -0.19 3.85
CA ALA A 5 -28.14 -1.05 3.21
C ALA A 5 -28.72 -1.69 1.94
N PRO A 6 -27.97 -1.70 0.82
CA PRO A 6 -28.47 -2.22 -0.45
C PRO A 6 -28.85 -3.70 -0.29
N ARG A 7 -29.89 -4.11 -1.02
CA ARG A 7 -30.36 -5.50 -0.99
C ARG A 7 -29.90 -6.24 -2.23
N CYS A 8 -29.63 -7.53 -2.09
CA CYS A 8 -29.29 -8.40 -3.20
C CYS A 8 -30.48 -8.56 -4.14
N ASP A 9 -30.30 -8.37 -5.44
CA ASP A 9 -31.40 -8.48 -6.40
C ASP A 9 -31.92 -9.91 -6.54
N ALA A 10 -31.07 -10.92 -6.32
CA ALA A 10 -31.41 -12.33 -6.42
C ALA A 10 -32.12 -12.90 -5.18
N CYS A 11 -31.63 -12.59 -3.96
CA CYS A 11 -32.17 -13.20 -2.72
C CYS A 11 -32.84 -12.20 -1.76
N LYS A 12 -32.84 -10.89 -2.06
CA LYS A 12 -33.35 -9.79 -1.23
C LYS A 12 -32.70 -9.63 0.16
N GLY A 13 -31.63 -10.39 0.45
CA GLY A 13 -30.79 -10.25 1.63
C GLY A 13 -29.99 -8.95 1.65
N LEU A 14 -29.43 -8.60 2.80
CA LEU A 14 -28.59 -7.39 2.94
C LEU A 14 -27.22 -7.61 2.30
N LEU A 15 -26.79 -6.67 1.46
CA LEU A 15 -25.44 -6.65 0.91
C LEU A 15 -24.52 -5.95 1.88
N LYS A 16 -23.50 -6.69 2.32
CA LYS A 16 -22.36 -6.12 3.05
C LYS A 16 -21.36 -5.58 2.02
N PRO A 17 -20.83 -4.36 2.20
CA PRO A 17 -19.70 -3.87 1.40
C PRO A 17 -18.55 -4.88 1.44
N ALA A 18 -17.84 -5.05 0.32
CA ALA A 18 -16.66 -5.92 0.22
C ALA A 18 -15.42 -5.28 0.88
N THR A 19 -15.60 -4.70 2.08
CA THR A 19 -14.54 -4.12 2.90
C THR A 19 -14.19 -5.07 4.04
N ILE A 20 -12.91 -5.13 4.39
CA ILE A 20 -12.44 -5.87 5.55
C ILE A 20 -12.49 -4.93 6.76
N SER A 21 -13.30 -5.29 7.75
CA SER A 21 -13.36 -4.60 9.04
C SER A 21 -12.34 -5.19 10.01
N PHE A 22 -11.99 -4.46 11.06
CA PHE A 22 -11.12 -4.96 12.11
C PHE A 22 -11.62 -6.31 12.69
N GLY A 23 -10.69 -7.25 12.87
CA GLY A 23 -10.98 -8.60 13.36
C GLY A 23 -11.51 -9.56 12.29
N GLN A 24 -11.77 -9.09 11.06
CA GLN A 24 -12.04 -10.01 9.94
C GLN A 24 -10.73 -10.52 9.35
N SER A 25 -10.73 -11.79 8.95
CA SER A 25 -9.63 -12.37 8.18
C SER A 25 -9.46 -11.64 6.86
N MET A 26 -8.20 -11.37 6.52
CA MET A 26 -7.85 -10.89 5.19
C MET A 26 -8.05 -12.00 4.15
N PRO A 27 -8.42 -11.66 2.92
CA PRO A 27 -8.45 -12.61 1.80
C PRO A 27 -7.09 -13.29 1.63
N ALA A 28 -7.06 -14.63 1.71
CA ALA A 28 -5.81 -15.38 1.83
C ALA A 28 -4.97 -15.33 0.54
N GLU A 29 -5.61 -15.44 -0.62
CA GLU A 29 -4.93 -15.47 -1.92
C GLU A 29 -4.26 -14.12 -2.22
N GLU A 30 -4.98 -13.02 -2.00
CA GLU A 30 -4.51 -11.66 -2.23
C GLU A 30 -3.41 -11.28 -1.23
N THR A 31 -3.54 -11.73 0.02
CA THR A 31 -2.49 -11.53 1.03
C THR A 31 -1.22 -12.29 0.67
N GLN A 32 -1.35 -13.54 0.21
CA GLN A 32 -0.21 -14.35 -0.22
C GLN A 32 0.49 -13.74 -1.45
N ALA A 33 -0.28 -13.33 -2.46
CA ALA A 33 0.27 -12.66 -3.64
C ALA A 33 1.02 -11.36 -3.27
N ALA A 34 0.49 -10.58 -2.32
CA ALA A 34 1.17 -9.38 -1.84
C ALA A 34 2.52 -9.70 -1.18
N TYR A 35 2.61 -10.78 -0.40
CA TYR A 35 3.88 -11.23 0.18
C TYR A 35 4.88 -11.66 -0.89
N GLU A 36 4.45 -12.42 -1.90
CA GLU A 36 5.31 -12.88 -2.99
C GLU A 36 5.86 -11.71 -3.80
N HIS A 37 5.01 -10.74 -4.17
CA HIS A 37 5.45 -9.53 -4.87
C HIS A 37 6.41 -8.69 -4.02
N SER A 38 6.17 -8.60 -2.70
CA SER A 38 7.06 -7.88 -1.79
C SER A 38 8.43 -8.56 -1.71
N ALA A 39 8.48 -9.89 -1.65
CA ALA A 39 9.74 -10.62 -1.58
C ALA A 39 10.54 -10.58 -2.90
N ALA A 40 9.87 -10.46 -4.04
CA ALA A 40 10.50 -10.51 -5.35
C ALA A 40 10.89 -9.16 -5.95
N CYS A 41 10.43 -8.03 -5.38
CA CYS A 41 10.72 -6.70 -5.93
C CYS A 41 12.16 -6.25 -5.64
N ASP A 42 12.70 -5.41 -6.53
CA ASP A 42 13.96 -4.69 -6.35
C ASP A 42 13.75 -3.28 -5.77
N LEU A 43 12.55 -2.72 -5.89
CA LEU A 43 12.10 -1.45 -5.32
C LEU A 43 10.69 -1.57 -4.74
N PHE A 44 10.53 -1.15 -3.50
CA PHE A 44 9.25 -1.06 -2.78
C PHE A 44 8.97 0.38 -2.37
N ILE A 45 7.82 0.93 -2.77
CA ILE A 45 7.43 2.32 -2.45
C ILE A 45 6.17 2.30 -1.58
N VAL A 46 6.28 2.84 -0.36
CA VAL A 46 5.15 3.11 0.51
C VAL A 46 4.68 4.54 0.29
N ILE A 47 3.38 4.73 0.03
CA ILE A 47 2.80 6.04 -0.24
C ILE A 47 1.58 6.23 0.68
N GLY A 48 1.63 7.21 1.58
CA GLY A 48 0.48 7.63 2.38
C GLY A 48 -0.04 6.58 3.38
N SER A 49 0.83 5.76 3.94
CA SER A 49 0.49 4.74 4.95
C SER A 49 1.29 4.95 6.22
N SER A 50 0.65 4.80 7.38
CA SER A 50 1.31 4.83 8.69
C SER A 50 2.07 3.53 9.02
N LEU A 51 1.84 2.47 8.25
CA LEU A 51 2.44 1.15 8.44
C LEU A 51 2.22 0.55 9.85
N VAL A 52 1.00 0.71 10.39
CA VAL A 52 0.64 0.16 11.72
C VAL A 52 -0.25 -1.07 11.66
N VAL A 53 -1.06 -1.22 10.60
CA VAL A 53 -2.07 -2.29 10.51
C VAL A 53 -1.49 -3.52 9.82
N GLN A 54 -1.60 -4.67 10.48
CA GLN A 54 -1.22 -5.96 9.93
C GLN A 54 -2.35 -6.54 9.06
N PRO A 55 -2.03 -7.31 8.00
CA PRO A 55 -0.68 -7.73 7.58
C PRO A 55 0.10 -6.68 6.77
N ALA A 56 -0.57 -5.61 6.28
CA ALA A 56 -0.01 -4.62 5.35
C ALA A 56 1.36 -4.03 5.78
N ALA A 57 1.56 -3.82 7.08
CA ALA A 57 2.79 -3.27 7.64
C ALA A 57 4.02 -4.19 7.51
N GLN A 58 3.85 -5.50 7.23
CA GLN A 58 4.97 -6.43 7.05
C GLN A 58 5.58 -6.38 5.64
N MET A 59 4.81 -5.99 4.62
CA MET A 59 5.26 -6.03 3.22
C MET A 59 6.56 -5.24 2.98
N PRO A 60 6.71 -3.99 3.49
CA PRO A 60 7.95 -3.23 3.29
C PRO A 60 9.17 -3.87 3.98
N VAL A 61 8.94 -4.51 5.13
CA VAL A 61 9.99 -5.22 5.89
C VAL A 61 10.49 -6.42 5.09
N ILE A 62 9.57 -7.20 4.52
CA ILE A 62 9.90 -8.37 3.70
C ILE A 62 10.67 -7.95 2.45
N ALA A 63 10.23 -6.89 1.77
CA ALA A 63 10.94 -6.35 0.62
C ALA A 63 12.38 -5.95 0.99
N LYS A 64 12.54 -5.20 2.09
CA LYS A 64 13.86 -4.77 2.56
C LYS A 64 14.77 -5.94 2.92
N GLN A 65 14.23 -6.97 3.58
CA GLN A 65 14.97 -8.19 3.93
C GLN A 65 15.42 -9.00 2.71
N ASN A 66 14.67 -8.93 1.60
CA ASN A 66 15.04 -9.57 0.33
C ASN A 66 15.93 -8.69 -0.56
N GLY A 67 16.43 -7.56 -0.04
CA GLY A 67 17.39 -6.71 -0.72
C GLY A 67 16.78 -5.60 -1.57
N ALA A 68 15.45 -5.43 -1.55
CA ALA A 68 14.80 -4.33 -2.24
C ALA A 68 15.21 -2.97 -1.65
N LYS A 69 15.22 -1.95 -2.49
CA LYS A 69 15.23 -0.56 -2.05
C LYS A 69 13.86 -0.19 -1.50
N LEU A 70 13.83 0.40 -0.31
CA LEU A 70 12.61 0.84 0.34
C LEU A 70 12.53 2.38 0.35
N VAL A 71 11.46 2.91 -0.25
CA VAL A 71 11.15 4.34 -0.26
C VAL A 71 9.83 4.57 0.47
N ILE A 72 9.79 5.54 1.37
CA ILE A 72 8.58 5.93 2.09
C ILE A 72 8.25 7.39 1.77
N ILE A 73 7.01 7.62 1.32
CA ILE A 73 6.45 8.95 1.06
C ILE A 73 5.22 9.10 1.95
N ASN A 74 5.37 9.83 3.05
CA ASN A 74 4.28 10.10 3.96
C ASN A 74 4.43 11.50 4.56
N ARG A 75 3.37 12.07 5.12
CA ARG A 75 3.50 13.38 5.80
C ARG A 75 4.10 13.26 7.20
N ASP A 76 3.76 12.17 7.86
CA ASP A 76 4.11 11.87 9.24
C ASP A 76 5.05 10.67 9.28
N GLU A 77 5.79 10.53 10.38
CA GLU A 77 6.70 9.41 10.60
C GLU A 77 5.97 8.06 10.58
N THR A 78 6.68 7.01 10.15
CA THR A 78 6.18 5.63 10.13
C THR A 78 7.07 4.70 10.94
N LEU A 79 6.53 3.53 11.33
CA LEU A 79 7.29 2.51 12.04
C LEU A 79 8.45 1.91 11.23
N CYS A 80 8.47 2.11 9.90
CA CYS A 80 9.50 1.56 9.02
C CYS A 80 10.53 2.60 8.54
N ASP A 81 10.47 3.84 9.03
CA ASP A 81 11.38 4.91 8.57
C ASP A 81 12.85 4.55 8.80
N GLN A 82 13.16 3.87 9.91
CA GLN A 82 14.53 3.48 10.27
C GLN A 82 15.15 2.44 9.32
N ILE A 83 14.33 1.68 8.58
CA ILE A 83 14.81 0.66 7.64
C ILE A 83 14.72 1.12 6.18
N ALA A 84 14.11 2.28 5.92
CA ALA A 84 13.96 2.81 4.57
C ALA A 84 15.29 3.34 4.04
N ASP A 85 15.53 3.18 2.73
CA ASP A 85 16.66 3.84 2.06
C ASP A 85 16.37 5.34 1.88
N TYR A 86 15.10 5.70 1.69
CA TYR A 86 14.66 7.09 1.53
C TYR A 86 13.33 7.32 2.25
N VAL A 87 13.27 8.40 3.03
CA VAL A 87 12.05 8.89 3.68
C VAL A 87 11.77 10.32 3.20
N LEU A 88 10.60 10.52 2.61
CA LEU A 88 10.14 11.79 2.05
C LEU A 88 8.93 12.26 2.86
N ASN A 89 9.17 13.18 3.79
CA ASN A 89 8.14 13.80 4.63
C ASN A 89 7.34 14.85 3.84
N ALA A 90 6.43 14.40 2.97
CA ALA A 90 5.76 15.23 1.98
C ALA A 90 4.37 14.69 1.59
N GLN A 91 3.61 15.52 0.86
CA GLN A 91 2.34 15.10 0.28
C GLN A 91 2.56 14.15 -0.92
N ALA A 92 1.94 12.98 -0.88
CA ALA A 92 2.05 11.95 -1.91
C ALA A 92 1.79 12.48 -3.34
N GLY A 93 0.70 13.22 -3.55
CA GLY A 93 0.30 13.68 -4.88
C GLY A 93 1.36 14.55 -5.58
N PRO A 94 1.74 15.72 -5.01
CA PRO A 94 2.78 16.58 -5.58
C PRO A 94 4.14 15.89 -5.73
N THR A 95 4.54 15.08 -4.73
CA THR A 95 5.81 14.34 -4.78
C THR A 95 5.80 13.34 -5.93
N MET A 96 4.76 12.53 -6.07
CA MET A 96 4.68 11.54 -7.13
C MET A 96 4.54 12.17 -8.51
N ALA A 97 3.84 13.30 -8.65
CA ALA A 97 3.81 14.05 -9.91
C ALA A 97 5.23 14.44 -10.36
N THR A 98 6.03 14.97 -9.43
CA THR A 98 7.43 15.35 -9.69
C THR A 98 8.28 14.14 -10.06
N VAL A 99 8.17 13.03 -9.31
CA VAL A 99 8.90 11.79 -9.59
C VAL A 99 8.56 11.26 -10.98
N MET A 100 7.27 11.21 -11.33
CA MET A 100 6.82 10.71 -12.63
C MET A 100 7.34 11.56 -13.79
N ASP A 101 7.42 12.88 -13.62
CA ASP A 101 7.98 13.77 -14.65
C ASP A 101 9.49 13.51 -14.86
N GLN A 102 10.24 13.27 -13.77
CA GLN A 102 11.66 12.94 -13.87
C GLN A 102 11.89 11.57 -14.52
N VAL A 103 11.11 10.56 -14.15
CA VAL A 103 11.19 9.22 -14.75
C VAL A 103 10.91 9.28 -16.25
N LYS A 104 9.87 10.00 -16.68
CA LYS A 104 9.56 10.18 -18.11
C LYS A 104 10.71 10.84 -18.88
N ARG A 105 11.35 11.86 -18.30
CA ARG A 105 12.52 12.51 -18.90
C ARG A 105 13.72 11.57 -18.98
N GLY A 106 13.96 10.78 -17.93
CA GLY A 106 15.03 9.78 -17.89
C GLY A 106 14.86 8.74 -19.00
N LEU A 107 13.65 8.21 -19.15
CA LEU A 107 13.32 7.21 -20.18
C LEU A 107 13.36 7.77 -21.61
N ALA A 108 13.06 9.06 -21.81
CA ALA A 108 13.17 9.70 -23.12
C ALA A 108 14.62 9.95 -23.56
N ASN A 109 15.56 9.92 -22.61
CA ASN A 109 16.99 10.18 -22.83
C ASN A 109 17.86 8.91 -22.78
N SER A 110 17.25 7.73 -22.60
CA SER A 110 17.90 6.41 -22.56
C SER A 110 17.65 5.62 -23.82
#